data_AF-A0A8I2FW32-F1
#
_entry.id   AF-A0A8I2FW32-F1
#
_cell.length_a   1.000
_cell.length_b   1.000
_cell.length_c   1.000
_cell.angle_alpha   90.00
_cell.angle_beta   90.00
_cell.angle_gamma   90.00
#
_symmetry.space_group_name_H-M   'P 1'
#
loop_
_entity.id
_entity.type
_entity.pdbx_description
1 polymer ?
#
loop_
_entity_poly.entity_id
_entity_poly.type
_entity_poly.pdbx_seq_one_letter_code
_entity_poly.pdbx_strand_id
1 'polypeptide(L)'
;MSLLDEKTLEKIRDVYKQTGSIRRTAKEVGVSRNAVRREVRGSKKGRGQVVSRCGRASKLDPYKAKIRYLVEEKKLNGVRIFEEIKALGYQGGSTILNDYISTIRPPKKEA
;
A
#
# COMPACT_ATOMS: atom_id res chain seq x y z
N MET A 1 -5.38 2.67 -10.36
CA MET A 1 -5.98 3.48 -11.45
C MET A 1 -4.92 3.76 -12.49
N SER A 2 -5.21 3.54 -13.77
CA SER A 2 -4.29 3.93 -14.85
C SER A 2 -4.47 5.44 -15.07
N LEU A 3 -3.41 6.22 -14.87
CA LEU A 3 -3.35 7.68 -15.12
C LEU A 3 -3.34 8.02 -16.62
N LEU A 4 -4.10 7.30 -17.45
CA LEU A 4 -4.12 7.54 -18.90
C LEU A 4 -5.54 7.85 -19.33
N ASP A 5 -5.67 8.90 -20.14
CA ASP A 5 -6.94 9.30 -20.75
C ASP A 5 -7.50 8.18 -21.62
N GLU A 6 -8.83 8.04 -21.65
CA GLU A 6 -9.53 7.00 -22.42
C GLU A 6 -9.17 7.06 -23.92
N LYS A 7 -9.03 8.28 -24.47
CA LYS A 7 -8.57 8.52 -25.84
C LYS A 7 -7.20 7.93 -26.13
N THR A 8 -6.30 7.95 -25.14
CA THR A 8 -4.96 7.40 -25.28
C THR A 8 -5.00 5.87 -25.29
N LEU A 9 -5.91 5.25 -24.54
CA LEU A 9 -6.09 3.79 -24.52
C LEU A 9 -6.62 3.26 -25.85
N GLU A 10 -7.60 3.95 -26.46
CA GLU A 10 -8.11 3.60 -27.78
C GLU A 10 -7.00 3.68 -28.85
N LYS A 11 -6.25 4.79 -28.87
CA LYS A 11 -5.10 4.95 -29.76
C LYS A 11 -4.06 3.83 -29.61
N ILE A 12 -3.77 3.39 -28.38
CA ILE A 12 -2.85 2.27 -28.14
C ILE A 12 -3.36 0.99 -28.81
N ARG A 13 -4.66 0.69 -28.71
CA ARG A 13 -5.26 -0.51 -29.29
C ARG A 13 -5.21 -0.48 -30.81
N ASP A 14 -5.53 0.67 -31.41
CA ASP A 14 -5.57 0.80 -32.87
C ASP A 14 -4.18 0.74 -33.49
N VAL A 15 -3.21 1.48 -32.93
CA VAL A 15 -1.82 1.44 -33.38
C VAL A 15 -1.21 0.05 -33.15
N TYR A 16 -1.57 -0.64 -32.05
CA TYR A 16 -1.09 -2.00 -31.83
C TYR A 16 -1.66 -3.00 -32.85
N LYS A 17 -2.94 -2.90 -33.23
CA LYS A 17 -3.53 -3.71 -34.29
C LYS A 17 -2.81 -3.53 -35.63
N GLN A 18 -2.37 -2.30 -35.93
CA GLN A 18 -1.65 -2.00 -37.17
C GLN A 18 -0.18 -2.45 -37.13
N THR A 19 0.51 -2.22 -36.03
CA THR A 19 1.98 -2.44 -35.93
C THR A 19 2.36 -3.83 -35.42
N GLY A 20 1.49 -4.51 -34.68
CA GLY A 20 1.75 -5.79 -34.01
C GLY A 20 2.83 -5.74 -32.92
N SER A 21 3.47 -4.59 -32.67
CA SER A 21 4.68 -4.47 -31.86
C SER A 21 4.53 -3.43 -30.75
N ILE A 22 4.59 -3.90 -29.50
CA ILE A 22 4.49 -3.06 -28.28
C ILE A 22 5.51 -1.91 -28.30
N ARG A 23 6.73 -2.17 -28.80
CA ARG A 23 7.80 -1.16 -28.84
C ARG A 23 7.51 -0.06 -29.85
N ARG A 24 6.92 -0.42 -30.99
CA ARG A 24 6.57 0.53 -32.05
C ARG A 24 5.38 1.39 -31.63
N THR A 25 4.33 0.75 -31.11
CA THR A 25 3.16 1.42 -30.52
C THR A 25 3.55 2.42 -29.43
N ALA A 26 4.48 2.07 -28.54
CA ALA A 26 4.97 2.96 -27.49
C ALA A 26 5.67 4.21 -28.03
N LYS A 27 6.46 4.07 -29.11
CA LYS A 27 7.13 5.22 -29.75
C LYS A 27 6.12 6.13 -30.45
N GLU A 28 5.12 5.56 -31.08
CA GLU A 28 4.15 6.27 -31.92
C GLU A 28 3.09 6.99 -31.08
N VAL A 29 2.63 6.38 -29.99
CA VAL A 29 1.66 6.99 -29.06
C VAL A 29 2.35 7.82 -27.96
N GLY A 30 3.67 7.71 -27.80
CA GLY A 30 4.44 8.47 -26.79
C GLY A 30 4.24 7.98 -25.36
N VAL A 31 3.69 6.78 -25.15
CA VAL A 31 3.46 6.18 -23.83
C VAL A 31 4.51 5.13 -23.49
N SER A 32 4.70 4.86 -22.20
CA SER A 32 5.65 3.83 -21.77
C SER A 32 5.29 2.44 -22.34
N ARG A 33 6.31 1.66 -22.70
CA ARG A 33 6.13 0.27 -23.17
C ARG A 33 5.36 -0.59 -22.16
N ASN A 34 5.45 -0.27 -20.87
CA ASN A 34 4.73 -0.95 -19.80
C ASN A 34 3.24 -0.64 -19.82
N ALA A 35 2.84 0.60 -20.13
CA ALA A 35 1.45 0.98 -20.30
C ALA A 35 0.82 0.28 -21.51
N VAL A 36 1.50 0.29 -22.66
CA VAL A 36 1.07 -0.44 -23.86
C VAL A 36 0.94 -1.94 -23.57
N ARG A 37 1.95 -2.53 -22.92
CA ARG A 37 1.93 -3.95 -22.53
C ARG A 37 0.75 -4.27 -21.61
N ARG A 38 0.47 -3.41 -20.62
CA ARG A 38 -0.66 -3.56 -19.70
C ARG A 38 -1.99 -3.51 -20.45
N GLU A 39 -2.13 -2.59 -21.40
CA GLU A 39 -3.38 -2.44 -22.17
C GLU A 39 -3.64 -3.63 -23.10
N VAL A 40 -2.63 -3.99 -23.89
CA VAL A 40 -2.72 -5.07 -24.88
C VAL A 40 -2.88 -6.44 -24.20
N ARG A 41 -2.15 -6.70 -23.10
CA ARG A 41 -2.19 -8.01 -22.41
C ARG A 41 -3.26 -8.07 -21.32
N GLY A 42 -3.56 -6.96 -20.66
CA GLY A 42 -4.54 -6.86 -19.58
C GLY A 42 -6.00 -6.99 -20.04
N SER A 43 -6.24 -6.98 -21.35
CA SER A 43 -7.57 -7.23 -21.92
C SER A 43 -7.98 -8.71 -21.92
N LYS A 44 -7.05 -9.66 -21.81
CA LYS A 44 -7.35 -11.12 -21.85
C LYS A 44 -7.39 -11.83 -20.50
N LYS A 45 -6.96 -11.18 -19.41
CA LYS A 45 -7.03 -11.75 -18.07
C LYS A 45 -7.69 -10.72 -17.19
N GLY A 46 -8.92 -11.05 -16.77
CA GLY A 46 -9.89 -10.16 -16.15
C GLY A 46 -9.23 -9.15 -15.24
N ARG A 47 -9.65 -7.88 -15.38
CA ARG A 47 -9.34 -6.72 -14.54
C ARG A 47 -8.85 -7.19 -13.18
N GLY A 48 -7.57 -7.48 -13.09
CA GLY A 48 -6.96 -7.88 -11.85
C GLY A 48 -7.11 -6.65 -11.02
N GLN A 49 -8.07 -6.67 -10.09
CA GLN A 49 -8.09 -5.75 -8.97
C GLN A 49 -6.62 -5.53 -8.64
N VAL A 50 -6.18 -4.28 -8.78
CA VAL A 50 -4.99 -3.87 -8.08
C VAL A 50 -5.41 -4.08 -6.64
N VAL A 51 -5.15 -5.30 -6.13
CA VAL A 51 -5.16 -5.58 -4.71
C VAL A 51 -4.05 -4.65 -4.27
N SER A 52 -4.46 -3.44 -3.89
CA SER A 52 -3.68 -2.50 -3.10
C SER A 52 -2.99 -3.41 -2.11
N ARG A 53 -1.67 -3.61 -2.28
CA ARG A 53 -0.90 -4.61 -1.55
C ARG A 53 -1.37 -4.48 -0.12
N CYS A 54 -2.19 -5.44 0.33
CA CYS A 54 -2.80 -5.34 1.65
C CYS A 54 -1.57 -5.29 2.53
N GLY A 55 -1.34 -4.12 3.15
CA GLY A 55 -0.05 -3.77 3.72
C GLY A 55 0.37 -4.96 4.56
N ARG A 56 1.57 -5.51 4.31
CA ARG A 56 2.05 -6.72 4.99
C ARG A 56 1.60 -6.66 6.44
N ALA A 57 0.88 -7.67 6.91
CA ALA A 57 0.39 -7.72 8.28
C ALA A 57 1.56 -7.33 9.19
N SER A 58 1.43 -6.18 9.85
CA SER A 58 2.48 -5.67 10.70
C SER A 58 2.66 -6.65 11.83
N LYS A 59 3.91 -6.90 12.25
CA LYS A 59 4.19 -7.72 13.44
C LYS A 59 3.47 -7.20 14.70
N LEU A 60 3.00 -5.95 14.65
CA LEU A 60 2.25 -5.28 15.70
C LEU A 60 0.74 -5.59 15.65
N ASP A 61 0.19 -6.04 14.52
CA ASP A 61 -1.25 -6.23 14.34
C ASP A 61 -1.90 -7.15 15.40
N PRO A 62 -1.29 -8.29 15.80
CA PRO A 62 -1.84 -9.13 16.85
C PRO A 62 -1.90 -8.45 18.23
N TYR A 63 -1.03 -7.46 18.46
CA TYR A 63 -0.87 -6.79 19.75
C TYR A 63 -1.60 -5.44 19.83
N LYS A 64 -2.13 -4.92 18.70
CA LYS A 64 -2.81 -3.61 18.63
C LYS A 64 -3.96 -3.47 19.61
N ALA A 65 -4.78 -4.51 19.76
CA ALA A 65 -5.91 -4.51 20.70
C ALA A 65 -5.43 -4.39 22.15
N LYS A 66 -4.39 -5.16 22.52
CA LYS A 66 -3.80 -5.10 23.86
C LYS A 66 -3.14 -3.75 24.13
N ILE A 67 -2.44 -3.19 23.14
CA ILE A 67 -1.80 -1.87 23.26
C ILE A 67 -2.86 -0.80 23.50
N ARG A 68 -3.97 -0.78 22.74
CA ARG A 68 -5.07 0.16 22.99
C ARG A 68 -5.61 0.05 24.41
N TYR A 69 -5.90 -1.16 24.88
CA TYR A 69 -6.34 -1.38 26.26
C TYR A 69 -5.33 -0.85 27.29
N LEU A 70 -4.03 -1.10 27.11
CA LEU A 70 -2.99 -0.61 28.04
C LEU A 70 -2.81 0.91 27.99
N VAL A 71 -3.06 1.54 26.84
CA VAL A 71 -2.99 3.01 26.67
C VAL A 71 -4.23 3.69 27.24
N GLU A 72 -5.43 3.19 26.96
CA GLU A 72 -6.70 3.83 27.32
C GLU A 72 -7.07 3.55 28.78
N GLU A 73 -7.05 2.28 29.20
CA GLU A 73 -7.48 1.88 30.55
C GLU A 73 -6.39 2.12 31.59
N LYS A 74 -5.16 1.65 31.29
CA LYS A 74 -4.06 1.71 32.26
C LYS A 74 -3.18 2.97 32.14
N LYS A 75 -3.37 3.80 31.11
CA LYS A 75 -2.58 5.01 30.82
C LYS A 75 -1.06 4.82 30.94
N LEU A 76 -0.56 3.62 30.60
CA LEU A 76 0.85 3.26 30.81
C LEU A 76 1.79 3.94 29.83
N ASN A 77 3.05 4.13 30.22
CA ASN A 77 4.07 4.66 29.32
C ASN A 77 4.43 3.63 28.22
N GLY A 78 4.85 4.10 27.04
CA GLY A 78 5.21 3.24 25.90
C GLY A 78 6.28 2.20 26.23
N VAL A 79 7.21 2.53 27.13
CA VAL A 79 8.22 1.59 27.65
C VAL A 79 7.58 0.42 28.42
N ARG A 80 6.65 0.68 29.34
CA ARG A 80 5.93 -0.38 30.07
C ARG A 80 5.04 -1.21 29.17
N ILE A 81 4.41 -0.58 28.18
CA ILE A 81 3.60 -1.30 27.18
C ILE A 81 4.50 -2.22 26.35
N PHE A 82 5.69 -1.76 25.96
CA PHE A 82 6.67 -2.56 25.23
C PHE A 82 7.11 -3.79 26.02
N GLU A 83 7.41 -3.65 27.31
CA GLU A 83 7.76 -4.77 28.20
C GLU A 83 6.65 -5.82 28.29
N GLU A 84 5.40 -5.37 28.49
CA GLU A 84 4.20 -6.22 28.52
C GLU A 84 4.02 -7.02 27.23
N ILE A 85 4.07 -6.37 26.06
CA ILE A 85 3.90 -7.10 24.80
C ILE A 85 5.12 -7.96 24.45
N LYS A 86 6.32 -7.58 24.91
CA LYS A 86 7.54 -8.38 24.72
C LYS A 86 7.49 -9.66 25.54
N ALA A 87 6.94 -9.60 26.77
CA ALA A 87 6.65 -10.79 27.57
C ALA A 87 5.63 -11.72 26.89
N LEU A 88 4.70 -11.15 26.11
CA LEU A 88 3.74 -11.90 25.29
C LEU A 88 4.34 -12.45 23.97
N GLY A 89 5.62 -12.23 23.70
CA GLY A 89 6.30 -12.75 22.50
C GLY A 89 6.42 -11.76 21.33
N TYR A 90 6.24 -10.45 21.56
CA TYR A 90 6.48 -9.44 20.53
C TYR A 90 7.97 -9.34 20.18
N GLN A 91 8.29 -9.61 18.91
CA GLN A 91 9.64 -9.53 18.34
C GLN A 91 9.87 -8.28 17.46
N GLY A 92 8.92 -7.34 17.46
CA GLY A 92 9.06 -6.10 16.69
C GLY A 92 9.85 -5.02 17.45
N GLY A 93 10.18 -3.94 16.73
CA GLY A 93 10.87 -2.79 17.32
C GLY A 93 9.95 -1.93 18.19
N SER A 94 10.55 -1.20 19.13
CA SER A 94 9.87 -0.19 19.96
C SER A 94 9.40 1.03 19.15
N THR A 95 10.07 1.35 18.04
CA THR A 95 9.68 2.46 17.15
C THR A 95 8.28 2.26 16.57
N ILE A 96 7.99 1.08 16.01
CA ILE A 96 6.68 0.76 15.42
C ILE A 96 5.57 0.84 16.49
N LEU A 97 5.90 0.46 17.73
CA LEU A 97 4.99 0.59 18.87
C LEU A 97 4.75 2.06 19.24
N ASN A 98 5.81 2.86 19.36
CA ASN A 98 5.68 4.27 19.70
C ASN A 98 4.91 5.03 18.62
N ASP A 99 5.12 4.73 17.34
CA ASP A 99 4.35 5.29 16.23
C ASP A 99 2.86 4.95 16.40
N TYR A 100 2.54 3.69 16.71
CA TYR A 100 1.17 3.27 16.95
C TYR A 100 0.55 3.92 18.20
N ILE A 101 1.28 4.02 19.31
CA ILE A 101 0.81 4.71 20.52
C ILE A 101 0.56 6.19 20.23
N SER A 102 1.39 6.83 19.41
CA SER A 102 1.23 8.22 18.99
C SER A 102 -0.01 8.44 18.12
N THR A 103 -0.50 7.41 17.42
CA THR A 103 -1.80 7.48 16.72
C THR A 103 -3.00 7.36 17.66
N ILE A 104 -2.83 6.71 18.81
CA ILE A 104 -3.90 6.52 19.81
C ILE A 104 -3.98 7.71 20.76
N ARG A 105 -2.81 8.20 21.21
CA ARG A 105 -2.74 9.40 22.04
C ARG A 105 -2.92 10.61 21.14
N PRO A 106 -3.92 11.48 21.35
CA PRO A 106 -3.97 12.73 20.62
C PRO A 106 -2.64 13.47 20.84
N PRO A 107 -2.06 14.06 19.79
CA PRO A 107 -0.84 14.83 19.95
C PRO A 107 -1.11 15.90 21.00
N LYS A 108 -0.26 15.97 22.01
CA LYS A 108 -0.31 17.06 22.99
C LYS A 108 -0.06 18.33 22.16
N LYS A 109 -1.10 19.13 21.91
CA LYS A 109 -0.93 20.45 21.31
C LYS A 109 0.07 21.17 22.20
N GLU A 110 1.23 21.48 21.64
CA GLU A 110 2.20 22.36 22.27
C GLU A 110 1.52 23.74 22.43
N ALA A 111 1.67 24.33 23.62
CA ALA A 111 1.21 25.67 23.98
C ALA A 111 2.41 26.61 24.04
#